data_AF-A0A7Y4Y632-F1
#
_entry.id   AF-A0A7Y4Y632-F1
#
_cell.length_a   1.000
_cell.length_b   1.000
_cell.length_c   1.000
_cell.angle_alpha   90.00
_cell.angle_beta   90.00
_cell.angle_gamma   90.00
#
_symmetry.space_group_name_H-M   'P 1'
#
loop_
_entity.id
_entity.type
_entity.pdbx_description
1 polymer ?
#
loop_
_entity_poly.entity_id
_entity_poly.type
_entity_poly.pdbx_seq_one_letter_code
_entity_poly.pdbx_strand_id
1 'polypeptide(L)'
;MRYRSASILTLMLLVAACKPTAPAAEPAAAAPPAAVAEPVTAPTPAPAPAVDAAFTREMPYADLRKRLTDAGWLPLRDPMCRENVGGAALVCGELPEVESCSGDGHCVMYFANAAEGKRIRVTAYGPSERWNVAGEEAAFAVTSWDVSALDPAAKSMDGAVPACPSQDFDAFLKAFASDDRVERAFTASMVKTAELGGGEDGDDTVLVYQPAAGYADFNVKYTDNAFHFIDANGKKDAASLDLKVEPQGDDVRMVRYQYGMSEGNSYKFEKKAGCWYLTEDPDPPSP
;
A
#
# COMPACT_ATOMS: atom_id res chain seq x y z
N MET A 1 60.97 10.06 14.16
CA MET A 1 61.06 9.30 15.42
C MET A 1 60.53 7.89 15.17
N ARG A 2 61.34 6.88 15.52
CA ARG A 2 61.06 5.44 15.37
C ARG A 2 60.61 4.88 16.72
N TYR A 3 59.54 4.10 16.77
CA TYR A 3 59.28 3.00 17.73
C TYR A 3 58.21 2.11 17.06
N ARG A 4 58.47 0.89 16.55
CA ARG A 4 58.86 -0.41 17.16
C ARG A 4 57.78 -1.08 18.03
N SER A 5 57.32 -2.23 17.51
CA SER A 5 57.08 -3.52 18.18
C SER A 5 55.90 -3.61 19.17
N ALA A 6 54.84 -4.38 18.87
CA ALA A 6 54.71 -5.86 18.93
C ALA A 6 54.40 -6.38 20.35
N SER A 7 53.24 -7.03 20.53
CA SER A 7 53.14 -8.38 21.10
C SER A 7 51.70 -8.89 21.16
N ILE A 8 51.61 -10.16 20.79
CA ILE A 8 50.47 -11.07 20.77
C ILE A 8 50.17 -11.52 22.20
N LEU A 9 48.90 -11.69 22.57
CA LEU A 9 48.53 -12.71 23.55
C LEU A 9 47.21 -13.38 23.17
N THR A 10 47.35 -14.61 22.70
CA THR A 10 46.29 -15.59 22.48
C THR A 10 45.93 -16.22 23.83
N LEU A 11 44.65 -16.26 24.18
CA LEU A 11 44.16 -17.11 25.26
C LEU A 11 43.04 -17.99 24.72
N MET A 12 43.39 -19.23 24.39
CA MET A 12 42.44 -20.33 24.23
C MET A 12 41.98 -20.76 25.63
N LEU A 13 40.67 -20.75 25.88
CA LEU A 13 40.08 -21.51 26.97
C LEU A 13 39.23 -22.65 26.39
N LEU A 14 39.73 -23.87 26.57
CA LEU A 14 38.96 -25.11 26.46
C LEU A 14 38.04 -25.22 27.68
N VAL A 15 36.73 -25.30 27.48
CA VAL A 15 35.79 -25.77 28.51
C VAL A 15 35.24 -27.12 28.09
N ALA A 16 35.44 -28.07 29.00
CA ALA A 16 35.18 -29.48 28.86
C ALA A 16 33.69 -29.83 28.76
N ALA A 17 33.43 -30.89 28.01
CA ALA A 17 32.15 -31.56 27.89
C ALA A 17 31.68 -32.17 29.21
N CYS A 18 30.41 -31.95 29.58
CA CYS A 18 29.66 -32.79 30.51
C CYS A 18 28.47 -33.39 29.76
N LYS A 19 28.50 -34.71 29.57
CA LYS A 19 27.34 -35.52 29.15
C LYS A 19 26.44 -35.74 30.37
N PRO A 20 25.16 -35.36 30.35
CA PRO A 20 24.20 -35.87 31.32
C PRO A 20 23.82 -37.32 30.98
N THR A 21 24.02 -38.19 31.96
CA THR A 21 23.58 -39.59 32.00
C THR A 21 22.06 -39.66 31.98
N ALA A 22 21.51 -40.45 31.06
CA ALA A 22 20.09 -40.75 30.96
C ALA A 22 19.64 -41.64 32.15
N PRO A 23 18.55 -41.30 32.85
CA PRO A 23 17.92 -42.21 33.79
C PRO A 23 17.17 -43.34 33.06
N ALA A 24 17.26 -44.52 33.65
CA ALA A 24 16.59 -45.74 33.20
C ALA A 24 15.06 -45.57 33.24
N ALA A 25 14.40 -45.99 32.16
CA ALA A 25 12.96 -45.97 32.00
C ALA A 25 12.29 -47.02 32.91
N GLU A 26 11.41 -46.52 33.77
CA GLU A 26 10.40 -47.29 34.49
C GLU A 26 9.25 -47.63 33.50
N PRO A 27 8.71 -48.85 33.47
CA PRO A 27 7.61 -49.20 32.57
C PRO A 27 6.32 -48.51 33.04
N ALA A 28 6.04 -47.35 32.45
CA ALA A 28 4.78 -46.65 32.61
C ALA A 28 3.63 -47.49 32.03
N ALA A 29 2.62 -47.73 32.87
CA ALA A 29 1.37 -48.35 32.48
C ALA A 29 0.73 -47.60 31.30
N ALA A 30 0.26 -48.35 30.31
CA ALA A 30 -0.36 -47.83 29.10
C ALA A 30 -1.58 -46.95 29.44
N ALA A 31 -1.46 -45.66 29.15
CA ALA A 31 -2.61 -44.75 29.12
C ALA A 31 -3.52 -45.11 27.93
N PRO A 32 -4.86 -45.02 28.08
CA PRO A 32 -5.78 -45.20 26.96
C PRO A 32 -5.50 -44.17 25.86
N PRO A 33 -5.69 -44.53 24.58
CA PRO A 33 -5.42 -43.65 23.46
C PRO A 33 -6.25 -42.36 23.60
N ALA A 34 -5.56 -41.23 23.59
CA ALA A 34 -6.19 -39.93 23.48
C ALA A 34 -7.07 -39.91 22.23
N ALA A 35 -8.36 -39.66 22.41
CA ALA A 35 -9.28 -39.41 21.32
C ALA A 35 -8.73 -38.24 20.50
N VAL A 36 -8.33 -38.54 19.26
CA VAL A 36 -7.94 -37.53 18.29
C VAL A 36 -9.19 -36.69 18.03
N ALA A 37 -9.22 -35.48 18.58
CA ALA A 37 -10.23 -34.50 18.20
C ALA A 37 -9.98 -34.14 16.74
N GLU A 38 -10.75 -34.77 15.84
CA GLU A 38 -11.63 -34.03 14.93
C GLU A 38 -11.22 -32.56 14.70
N PRO A 39 -10.39 -32.17 13.72
CA PRO A 39 -10.18 -30.77 13.41
C PRO A 39 -11.53 -30.14 13.09
N VAL A 40 -12.05 -29.33 14.01
CA VAL A 40 -13.25 -28.54 13.79
C VAL A 40 -12.92 -27.58 12.67
N THR A 41 -13.31 -27.95 11.46
CA THR A 41 -13.15 -27.10 10.29
C THR A 41 -14.13 -25.95 10.49
N ALA A 42 -13.62 -24.78 10.86
CA ALA A 42 -14.44 -23.60 11.01
C ALA A 42 -15.20 -23.38 9.69
N PRO A 43 -16.52 -23.13 9.73
CA PRO A 43 -17.30 -22.91 8.52
C PRO A 43 -16.69 -21.73 7.76
N THR A 44 -16.34 -21.95 6.50
CA THR A 44 -15.93 -20.88 5.60
C THR A 44 -17.07 -19.85 5.52
N PRO A 45 -16.81 -18.57 5.82
CA PRO A 45 -17.82 -17.53 5.71
C PRO A 45 -18.41 -17.53 4.30
N ALA A 46 -19.72 -17.37 4.20
CA ALA A 46 -20.37 -17.19 2.90
C ALA A 46 -19.76 -15.96 2.20
N PRO A 47 -19.56 -16.01 0.87
CA PRO A 47 -19.05 -14.86 0.13
C PRO A 47 -19.98 -13.67 0.33
N ALA A 48 -19.39 -12.51 0.62
CA ALA A 48 -20.14 -11.26 0.69
C ALA A 48 -20.87 -11.01 -0.64
N PRO A 49 -22.08 -10.41 -0.62
CA PRO A 49 -22.76 -10.05 -1.85
C PRO A 49 -21.90 -9.10 -2.67
N ALA A 50 -22.00 -9.21 -4.01
CA ALA A 50 -21.29 -8.30 -4.90
C ALA A 50 -21.70 -6.85 -4.62
N VAL A 51 -20.73 -5.95 -4.58
CA VAL A 51 -20.94 -4.54 -4.17
C VAL A 51 -21.96 -3.82 -5.06
N ASP A 52 -22.06 -4.25 -6.32
CA ASP A 52 -22.88 -3.66 -7.37
C ASP A 52 -24.31 -4.23 -7.44
N ALA A 53 -24.63 -5.25 -6.64
CA ALA A 53 -25.95 -5.87 -6.62
C ALA A 53 -27.08 -4.89 -6.21
N ALA A 54 -26.73 -3.82 -5.48
CA ALA A 54 -27.67 -2.79 -5.03
C ALA A 54 -27.67 -1.53 -5.90
N PHE A 55 -26.92 -1.51 -7.00
CA PHE A 55 -26.84 -0.34 -7.88
C PHE A 55 -28.01 -0.32 -8.85
N THR A 56 -28.52 0.88 -9.11
CA THR A 56 -29.59 1.12 -10.06
C THR A 56 -29.22 2.30 -10.96
N ARG A 57 -29.62 2.24 -12.22
CA ARG A 57 -29.55 3.42 -13.10
C ARG A 57 -30.36 4.56 -12.49
N GLU A 58 -29.92 5.79 -12.72
CA GLU A 58 -30.47 7.04 -12.18
C GLU A 58 -30.33 7.22 -10.66
N MET A 59 -29.64 6.31 -9.94
CA MET A 59 -29.35 6.58 -8.53
C MET A 59 -28.41 7.78 -8.39
N PRO A 60 -28.55 8.58 -7.32
CA PRO A 60 -27.60 9.65 -7.01
C PRO A 60 -26.17 9.13 -6.95
N TYR A 61 -25.24 9.85 -7.57
CA TYR A 61 -23.83 9.48 -7.53
C TYR A 61 -23.28 9.43 -6.10
N ALA A 62 -23.67 10.40 -5.25
CA ALA A 62 -23.30 10.44 -3.83
C ALA A 62 -23.63 9.12 -3.10
N ASP A 63 -24.80 8.55 -3.38
CA ASP A 63 -25.25 7.30 -2.75
C ASP A 63 -24.43 6.10 -3.24
N LEU A 64 -24.08 6.05 -4.53
CA LEU A 64 -23.21 5.00 -5.07
C LEU A 64 -21.81 5.10 -4.47
N ARG A 65 -21.22 6.30 -4.46
CA ARG A 65 -19.90 6.57 -3.89
C ARG A 65 -19.83 6.14 -2.43
N LYS A 66 -20.84 6.52 -1.63
CA LYS A 66 -20.94 6.10 -0.24
C LYS A 66 -21.00 4.58 -0.08
N ARG A 67 -21.79 3.88 -0.90
CA ARG A 67 -21.87 2.41 -0.83
C ARG A 67 -20.54 1.74 -1.17
N LEU A 68 -19.83 2.26 -2.16
CA LEU A 68 -18.49 1.78 -2.52
C LEU A 68 -17.51 1.98 -1.35
N THR A 69 -17.43 3.19 -0.79
CA THR A 69 -16.50 3.49 0.30
C THR A 69 -16.83 2.74 1.59
N ASP A 70 -18.11 2.60 1.93
CA ASP A 70 -18.56 1.78 3.06
C ASP A 70 -18.20 0.29 2.87
N ALA A 71 -18.09 -0.18 1.62
CA ALA A 71 -17.67 -1.53 1.26
C ALA A 71 -16.15 -1.68 1.08
N GLY A 72 -15.36 -0.67 1.44
CA GLY A 72 -13.89 -0.70 1.37
C GLY A 72 -13.31 -0.47 -0.03
N TRP A 73 -14.13 -0.03 -0.99
CA TRP A 73 -13.64 0.45 -2.28
C TRP A 73 -13.15 1.89 -2.15
N LEU A 74 -11.98 2.20 -2.68
CA LEU A 74 -11.43 3.55 -2.67
C LEU A 74 -11.45 4.16 -4.07
N PRO A 75 -11.57 5.50 -4.19
CA PRO A 75 -11.32 6.20 -5.44
C PRO A 75 -10.01 5.74 -6.08
N LEU A 76 -10.03 5.49 -7.40
CA LEU A 76 -8.83 5.18 -8.16
C LEU A 76 -8.39 6.42 -8.94
N ARG A 77 -7.23 6.96 -8.56
CA ARG A 77 -6.64 8.16 -9.15
C ARG A 77 -6.19 7.91 -10.58
N ASP A 78 -6.68 8.73 -11.51
CA ASP A 78 -6.16 8.77 -12.88
C ASP A 78 -5.13 9.90 -13.04
N PRO A 79 -3.86 9.59 -13.36
CA PRO A 79 -2.83 10.61 -13.56
C PRO A 79 -3.10 11.52 -14.77
N MET A 80 -3.92 11.08 -15.72
CA MET A 80 -4.28 11.81 -16.94
C MET A 80 -5.56 12.65 -16.79
N CYS A 81 -6.22 12.65 -15.62
CA CYS A 81 -7.50 13.35 -15.41
C CYS A 81 -7.46 14.80 -15.94
N ARG A 82 -6.42 15.57 -15.59
CA ARG A 82 -6.27 16.97 -16.04
C ARG A 82 -6.20 17.11 -17.56
N GLU A 83 -5.52 16.20 -18.25
CA GLU A 83 -5.47 16.22 -19.71
C GLU A 83 -6.85 15.86 -20.29
N ASN A 84 -7.47 14.81 -19.76
CA ASN A 84 -8.75 14.27 -20.22
C ASN A 84 -9.92 15.26 -20.05
N VAL A 85 -9.91 16.08 -18.99
CA VAL A 85 -10.94 17.11 -18.72
C VAL A 85 -10.64 18.45 -19.39
N GLY A 86 -9.55 18.57 -20.16
CA GLY A 86 -9.19 19.80 -20.87
C GLY A 86 -8.50 20.88 -20.01
N GLY A 87 -7.79 20.49 -18.95
CA GLY A 87 -6.87 21.34 -18.19
C GLY A 87 -7.18 21.44 -16.70
N ALA A 88 -7.47 22.65 -16.23
CA ALA A 88 -7.56 22.99 -14.80
C ALA A 88 -8.98 22.79 -14.21
N ALA A 89 -9.75 21.82 -14.71
CA ALA A 89 -11.08 21.55 -14.15
C ALA A 89 -10.96 21.10 -12.68
N LEU A 90 -11.73 21.74 -11.79
CA LEU A 90 -11.70 21.47 -10.35
C LEU A 90 -12.11 20.03 -10.01
N VAL A 91 -12.89 19.40 -10.90
CA VAL A 91 -13.45 18.06 -10.71
C VAL A 91 -12.38 17.00 -10.41
N CYS A 92 -11.16 17.10 -10.96
CA CYS A 92 -10.07 16.15 -10.67
C CYS A 92 -9.54 16.28 -9.23
N GLY A 93 -9.68 17.45 -8.60
CA GLY A 93 -9.30 17.67 -7.20
C GLY A 93 -10.40 17.25 -6.23
N GLU A 94 -11.67 17.50 -6.59
CA GLU A 94 -12.83 17.19 -5.76
C GLU A 94 -13.22 15.70 -5.80
N LEU A 95 -13.07 15.07 -6.96
CA LEU A 95 -13.41 13.68 -7.22
C LEU A 95 -12.17 12.93 -7.72
N PRO A 96 -11.34 12.39 -6.81
CA PRO A 96 -10.10 11.71 -7.18
C PRO A 96 -10.33 10.48 -8.08
N GLU A 97 -11.52 9.91 -8.05
CA GLU A 97 -11.95 8.81 -8.92
C GLU A 97 -12.20 9.22 -10.38
N VAL A 98 -12.28 10.51 -10.73
CA VAL A 98 -12.59 10.94 -12.09
C VAL A 98 -11.42 10.68 -13.03
N GLU A 99 -11.73 10.05 -14.17
CA GLU A 99 -10.81 9.91 -15.29
C GLU A 99 -11.09 10.94 -16.39
N SER A 100 -12.37 11.17 -16.70
CA SER A 100 -12.79 12.15 -17.70
C SER A 100 -14.16 12.71 -17.34
N CYS A 101 -14.39 13.98 -17.68
CA CYS A 101 -15.68 14.65 -17.61
C CYS A 101 -15.80 15.59 -18.81
N SER A 102 -16.79 15.38 -19.66
CA SER A 102 -17.06 16.22 -20.82
C SER A 102 -17.91 17.43 -20.45
N GLY A 103 -17.82 18.50 -21.24
CA GLY A 103 -18.56 19.74 -21.01
C GLY A 103 -20.09 19.63 -21.14
N ASP A 104 -20.60 18.49 -21.62
CA ASP A 104 -22.03 18.17 -21.63
C ASP A 104 -22.50 17.40 -20.38
N GLY A 105 -21.59 17.14 -19.43
CA GLY A 105 -21.90 16.56 -18.12
C GLY A 105 -21.73 15.05 -18.02
N HIS A 106 -21.16 14.36 -19.03
CA HIS A 106 -20.81 12.95 -18.89
C HIS A 106 -19.46 12.79 -18.18
N CYS A 107 -19.45 12.04 -17.08
CA CYS A 107 -18.24 11.73 -16.33
C CYS A 107 -17.99 10.22 -16.26
N VAL A 108 -16.72 9.83 -16.37
CA VAL A 108 -16.21 8.49 -16.17
C VAL A 108 -15.34 8.49 -14.92
N MET A 109 -15.63 7.57 -14.00
CA MET A 109 -14.92 7.44 -12.74
C MET A 109 -14.52 5.99 -12.47
N TYR A 110 -13.50 5.80 -11.65
CA TYR A 110 -13.01 4.49 -11.25
C TYR A 110 -12.85 4.37 -9.74
N PHE A 111 -13.24 3.21 -9.22
CA PHE A 111 -12.91 2.79 -7.86
C PHE A 111 -12.18 1.45 -7.92
N ALA A 112 -11.38 1.18 -6.90
CA ALA A 112 -10.64 -0.06 -6.77
C ALA A 112 -10.83 -0.70 -5.39
N ASN A 113 -10.79 -2.03 -5.38
CA ASN A 113 -10.65 -2.84 -4.18
C ASN A 113 -9.44 -3.76 -4.41
N ALA A 114 -8.29 -3.35 -3.86
CA ALA A 114 -7.03 -4.07 -4.05
C ALA A 114 -7.02 -5.44 -3.36
N ALA A 115 -7.79 -5.61 -2.28
CA ALA A 115 -7.92 -6.89 -1.58
C ALA A 115 -8.65 -7.93 -2.43
N GLU A 116 -9.66 -7.50 -3.18
CA GLU A 116 -10.39 -8.36 -4.13
C GLU A 116 -9.73 -8.45 -5.51
N GLY A 117 -8.75 -7.59 -5.80
CA GLY A 117 -8.14 -7.52 -7.14
C GLY A 117 -9.11 -7.01 -8.19
N LYS A 118 -10.05 -6.11 -7.84
CA LYS A 118 -11.12 -5.61 -8.73
C LYS A 118 -11.17 -4.10 -8.84
N ARG A 119 -11.59 -3.62 -10.00
CA ARG A 119 -11.98 -2.23 -10.24
C ARG A 119 -13.42 -2.16 -10.69
N ILE A 120 -14.04 -1.00 -10.48
CA ILE A 120 -15.34 -0.68 -11.03
C ILE A 120 -15.25 0.63 -11.79
N ARG A 121 -15.70 0.60 -13.05
CA ARG A 121 -15.93 1.78 -13.87
C ARG A 121 -17.34 2.26 -13.62
N VAL A 122 -17.52 3.54 -13.33
CA VAL A 122 -18.82 4.18 -13.14
C VAL A 122 -18.95 5.29 -14.18
N THR A 123 -20.11 5.40 -14.81
CA THR A 123 -20.44 6.55 -15.66
C THR A 123 -21.62 7.29 -15.05
N ALA A 124 -21.49 8.60 -14.91
CA ALA A 124 -22.56 9.47 -14.42
C ALA A 124 -22.84 10.60 -15.41
N TYR A 125 -24.02 11.19 -15.29
CA TYR A 125 -24.47 12.32 -16.10
C TYR A 125 -25.08 13.40 -15.22
N GLY A 126 -24.79 14.67 -15.55
CA GLY A 126 -25.34 15.84 -14.89
C GLY A 126 -24.26 16.81 -14.39
N PRO A 127 -24.62 17.81 -13.57
CA PRO A 127 -23.67 18.78 -13.04
C PRO A 127 -22.78 18.15 -11.96
N SER A 128 -21.51 17.89 -12.30
CA SER A 128 -20.54 17.26 -11.39
C SER A 128 -20.26 18.11 -10.15
N GLU A 129 -20.49 19.42 -10.19
CA GLU A 129 -20.37 20.31 -9.03
C GLU A 129 -21.37 19.99 -7.91
N ARG A 130 -22.38 19.16 -8.21
CA ARG A 130 -23.38 18.66 -7.25
C ARG A 130 -23.17 17.18 -6.91
N TRP A 131 -21.96 16.67 -7.07
CA TRP A 131 -21.63 15.25 -6.87
C TRP A 131 -21.95 14.72 -5.46
N ASN A 132 -21.94 15.60 -4.46
CA ASN A 132 -22.17 15.28 -3.05
C ASN A 132 -23.65 15.41 -2.63
N VAL A 133 -24.55 15.79 -3.54
CA VAL A 133 -25.98 15.87 -3.26
C VAL A 133 -26.60 14.47 -3.33
N ALA A 134 -27.24 14.05 -2.24
CA ALA A 134 -27.92 12.76 -2.12
C ALA A 134 -29.44 12.90 -2.28
N GLY A 135 -30.13 11.76 -2.46
CA GLY A 135 -31.59 11.70 -2.51
C GLY A 135 -32.22 12.31 -3.78
N GLU A 136 -33.51 12.65 -3.70
CA GLU A 136 -34.32 13.06 -4.86
C GLU A 136 -33.90 14.41 -5.48
N GLU A 137 -33.10 15.21 -4.79
CA GLU A 137 -32.59 16.50 -5.28
C GLU A 137 -31.27 16.37 -6.07
N ALA A 138 -30.71 15.16 -6.15
CA ALA A 138 -29.47 14.90 -6.86
C ALA A 138 -29.66 15.01 -8.38
N ALA A 139 -28.88 15.90 -8.99
CA ALA A 139 -28.88 16.08 -10.44
C ALA A 139 -27.75 15.29 -11.14
N PHE A 140 -26.76 14.80 -10.38
CA PHE A 140 -25.66 13.99 -10.90
C PHE A 140 -25.94 12.51 -10.65
N ALA A 141 -26.32 11.80 -11.71
CA ALA A 141 -26.93 10.48 -11.62
C ALA A 141 -26.11 9.41 -12.34
N VAL A 142 -26.11 8.20 -11.80
CA VAL A 142 -25.39 7.05 -12.36
C VAL A 142 -26.12 6.53 -13.59
N THR A 143 -25.42 6.39 -14.71
CA THR A 143 -25.97 5.89 -15.98
C THR A 143 -25.60 4.43 -16.27
N SER A 144 -24.40 4.02 -15.86
CA SER A 144 -23.90 2.64 -16.01
C SER A 144 -22.72 2.36 -15.07
N TRP A 145 -22.44 1.08 -14.86
CA TRP A 145 -21.25 0.58 -14.17
C TRP A 145 -20.79 -0.76 -14.74
N ASP A 146 -19.50 -1.06 -14.58
CA ASP A 146 -18.90 -2.34 -14.97
C ASP A 146 -17.79 -2.72 -13.99
N VAL A 147 -17.81 -3.96 -13.49
CA VAL A 147 -16.79 -4.49 -12.58
C VAL A 147 -15.83 -5.36 -13.39
N SER A 148 -14.54 -5.05 -13.31
CA SER A 148 -13.48 -5.80 -13.96
C SER A 148 -12.37 -6.16 -12.99
N ALA A 149 -11.46 -7.05 -13.40
CA ALA A 149 -10.21 -7.24 -12.67
C ALA A 149 -9.41 -5.93 -12.63
N LEU A 150 -8.66 -5.72 -11.55
CA LEU A 150 -7.59 -4.71 -11.53
C LEU A 150 -6.53 -5.13 -12.53
N ASP A 151 -6.00 -4.16 -13.25
CA ASP A 151 -4.85 -4.39 -14.10
C ASP A 151 -3.70 -4.90 -13.21
N PRO A 152 -3.00 -5.97 -13.62
CA PRO A 152 -1.87 -6.47 -12.87
C PRO A 152 -0.82 -5.35 -12.77
N ALA A 153 -0.03 -5.35 -11.68
CA ALA A 153 1.12 -4.46 -11.54
C ALA A 153 1.89 -4.45 -12.87
N ALA A 154 2.22 -3.25 -13.37
CA ALA A 154 2.91 -3.09 -14.63
C ALA A 154 4.09 -4.06 -14.67
N LYS A 155 3.98 -5.12 -15.47
CA LYS A 155 5.10 -6.01 -15.73
C LYS A 155 6.16 -5.12 -16.37
N SER A 156 7.38 -5.13 -15.81
CA SER A 156 8.51 -4.37 -16.35
C SER A 156 8.54 -4.50 -17.87
N MET A 157 8.39 -3.37 -18.58
CA MET A 157 8.23 -3.36 -20.04
C MET A 157 9.44 -3.95 -20.79
N ASP A 158 10.57 -4.15 -20.12
CA ASP A 158 11.84 -4.54 -20.75
C ASP A 158 12.53 -5.78 -20.14
N GLY A 159 11.88 -6.59 -19.29
CA GLY A 159 12.58 -7.78 -18.75
C GLY A 159 11.84 -8.56 -17.68
N ALA A 160 12.43 -9.70 -17.30
CA ALA A 160 11.96 -10.53 -16.20
C ALA A 160 11.88 -9.72 -14.89
N VAL A 161 10.80 -9.93 -14.12
CA VAL A 161 10.66 -9.33 -12.78
C VAL A 161 11.88 -9.72 -11.94
N PRO A 162 12.60 -8.76 -11.32
CA PRO A 162 13.70 -9.06 -10.44
C PRO A 162 13.30 -10.09 -9.37
N ALA A 163 14.19 -11.01 -9.04
CA ALA A 163 13.98 -11.89 -7.90
C ALA A 163 13.88 -11.06 -6.61
N CYS A 164 13.17 -11.59 -5.60
CA CYS A 164 13.08 -10.95 -4.30
C CYS A 164 14.47 -10.61 -3.75
N PRO A 165 14.79 -9.33 -3.48
CA PRO A 165 16.14 -8.94 -3.09
C PRO A 165 16.51 -9.47 -1.70
N SER A 166 15.52 -9.60 -0.80
CA SER A 166 15.70 -10.20 0.53
C SER A 166 14.35 -10.50 1.19
N GLN A 167 14.32 -11.53 2.04
CA GLN A 167 13.21 -11.76 2.97
C GLN A 167 13.40 -11.05 4.32
N ASP A 168 14.64 -10.70 4.66
CA ASP A 168 14.95 -9.80 5.77
C ASP A 168 14.58 -8.37 5.37
N PHE A 169 13.77 -7.71 6.21
CA PHE A 169 13.17 -6.43 5.84
C PHE A 169 14.19 -5.30 5.73
N ASP A 170 15.21 -5.25 6.60
CA ASP A 170 16.21 -4.18 6.56
C ASP A 170 17.07 -4.29 5.30
N ALA A 171 17.50 -5.50 4.94
CA ALA A 171 18.19 -5.75 3.68
C ALA A 171 17.30 -5.48 2.46
N PHE A 172 16.02 -5.82 2.53
CA PHE A 172 15.04 -5.50 1.49
C PHE A 172 14.90 -3.99 1.31
N LEU A 173 14.65 -3.24 2.39
CA LEU A 173 14.39 -1.80 2.34
C LEU A 173 15.59 -1.03 1.77
N LYS A 174 16.81 -1.45 2.13
CA LYS A 174 18.04 -0.89 1.53
C LYS A 174 18.09 -1.14 0.03
N ALA A 175 17.81 -2.36 -0.43
CA ALA A 175 17.81 -2.68 -1.86
C ALA A 175 16.70 -1.92 -2.62
N PHE A 176 15.49 -1.87 -2.04
CA PHE A 176 14.34 -1.13 -2.56
C PHE A 176 14.68 0.34 -2.75
N ALA A 177 15.27 0.99 -1.73
CA ALA A 177 15.65 2.39 -1.78
C ALA A 177 16.96 2.68 -2.55
N SER A 178 17.66 1.66 -3.08
CA SER A 178 18.93 1.85 -3.82
C SER A 178 18.81 1.67 -5.34
N ASP A 179 17.79 0.97 -5.83
CA ASP A 179 17.63 0.65 -7.27
C ASP A 179 16.18 0.85 -7.71
N ASP A 180 15.95 1.82 -8.62
CA ASP A 180 14.62 2.16 -9.14
C ASP A 180 13.92 1.01 -9.88
N ARG A 181 14.67 -0.01 -10.33
CA ARG A 181 14.06 -1.23 -10.91
C ARG A 181 13.52 -2.14 -9.82
N VAL A 182 14.20 -2.22 -8.68
CA VAL A 182 13.73 -2.95 -7.50
C VAL A 182 12.53 -2.23 -6.92
N GLU A 183 12.62 -0.91 -6.74
CA GLU A 183 11.51 -0.07 -6.28
C GLU A 183 10.24 -0.33 -7.10
N ARG A 184 10.31 -0.13 -8.43
CA ARG A 184 9.16 -0.37 -9.32
C ARG A 184 8.64 -1.81 -9.30
N ALA A 185 9.53 -2.81 -9.21
CA ALA A 185 9.13 -4.21 -9.22
C ALA A 185 8.49 -4.69 -7.90
N PHE A 186 8.81 -4.02 -6.79
CA PHE A 186 8.31 -4.36 -5.46
C PHE A 186 7.38 -3.28 -4.89
N THR A 187 6.87 -2.38 -5.72
CA THR A 187 5.67 -1.58 -5.42
C THR A 187 4.43 -2.38 -5.84
N ALA A 188 3.44 -2.48 -4.96
CA ALA A 188 2.20 -3.18 -5.26
C ALA A 188 1.48 -2.52 -6.45
N SER A 189 0.68 -3.29 -7.21
CA SER A 189 -0.04 -2.79 -8.40
C SER A 189 -0.86 -1.54 -8.13
N MET A 190 -1.40 -1.44 -6.92
CA MET A 190 -2.10 -0.29 -6.38
C MET A 190 -1.45 0.06 -5.05
N VAL A 191 -1.04 1.31 -4.90
CA VAL A 191 -0.60 1.90 -3.63
C VAL A 191 -1.77 2.68 -3.07
N LYS A 192 -2.13 2.40 -1.81
CA LYS A 192 -3.15 3.20 -1.12
C LYS A 192 -2.47 4.44 -0.55
N THR A 193 -2.91 5.62 -0.96
CA THR A 193 -2.32 6.87 -0.52
C THR A 193 -3.34 7.71 0.24
N ALA A 194 -2.87 8.49 1.21
CA ALA A 194 -3.62 9.57 1.80
C ALA A 194 -3.38 10.85 1.01
N GLU A 195 -4.42 11.61 0.75
CA GLU A 195 -4.34 12.89 0.06
C GLU A 195 -5.15 13.93 0.83
N LEU A 196 -4.69 15.18 0.81
CA LEU A 196 -5.47 16.30 1.30
C LEU A 196 -6.65 16.52 0.36
N GLY A 197 -7.86 16.40 0.89
CA GLY A 197 -9.11 16.59 0.17
C GLY A 197 -9.34 18.06 -0.16
N GLY A 198 -10.00 18.32 -1.27
CA GLY A 198 -10.41 19.67 -1.69
C GLY A 198 -11.65 20.22 -0.97
N GLY A 199 -11.96 19.74 0.25
CA GLY A 199 -13.08 20.25 1.05
C GLY A 199 -12.90 21.72 1.42
N GLU A 200 -13.96 22.37 1.90
CA GLU A 200 -13.98 23.82 2.20
C GLU A 200 -12.83 24.27 3.12
N ASP A 201 -12.39 23.39 4.03
CA ASP A 201 -11.29 23.63 4.96
C ASP A 201 -9.94 23.04 4.51
N GLY A 202 -9.92 22.17 3.49
CA GLY A 202 -8.70 21.55 2.96
C GLY A 202 -7.99 20.54 3.89
N ASP A 203 -8.52 20.31 5.09
CA ASP A 203 -7.91 19.49 6.14
C ASP A 203 -8.39 18.02 6.13
N ASP A 204 -9.39 17.68 5.32
CA ASP A 204 -9.90 16.31 5.25
C ASP A 204 -8.89 15.40 4.55
N THR A 205 -8.55 14.27 5.17
CA THR A 205 -7.75 13.24 4.49
C THR A 205 -8.66 12.30 3.70
N VAL A 206 -8.41 12.17 2.40
CA VAL A 206 -9.08 11.20 1.53
C VAL A 206 -8.10 10.07 1.22
N LEU A 207 -8.57 8.83 1.40
CA LEU A 207 -7.81 7.65 1.00
C LEU A 207 -8.14 7.29 -0.45
N VAL A 208 -7.12 7.15 -1.28
CA VAL A 208 -7.26 6.77 -2.69
C VAL A 208 -6.34 5.61 -3.01
N TYR A 209 -6.59 4.95 -4.14
CA TYR A 209 -5.62 4.08 -4.79
C TYR A 209 -4.94 4.83 -5.93
N GLN A 210 -3.62 4.70 -6.01
CA GLN A 210 -2.82 5.12 -7.15
C GLN A 210 -2.23 3.87 -7.84
N PRO A 211 -2.29 3.78 -9.18
CA PRO A 211 -1.58 2.73 -9.91
C PRO A 211 -0.07 2.83 -9.67
N ALA A 212 0.62 1.70 -9.53
CA ALA A 212 2.07 1.64 -9.34
C ALA A 212 2.87 2.43 -10.40
N ALA A 213 2.35 2.47 -11.64
CA ALA A 213 2.98 3.20 -12.74
C ALA A 213 2.91 4.72 -12.59
N GLY A 214 1.95 5.24 -11.81
CA GLY A 214 1.79 6.67 -11.51
C GLY A 214 2.24 7.07 -10.11
N TYR A 215 2.54 6.12 -9.23
CA TYR A 215 3.01 6.40 -7.87
C TYR A 215 4.50 6.77 -7.87
N ALA A 216 4.81 7.98 -7.43
CA ALA A 216 6.16 8.53 -7.39
C ALA A 216 6.56 9.11 -6.03
N ASP A 217 5.72 8.94 -5.00
CA ASP A 217 5.85 9.64 -3.71
C ASP A 217 6.80 8.95 -2.73
N PHE A 218 7.43 7.83 -3.11
CA PHE A 218 8.48 7.20 -2.30
C PHE A 218 9.78 8.02 -2.35
N ASN A 219 9.92 8.92 -1.39
CA ASN A 219 10.95 9.96 -1.37
C ASN A 219 12.19 9.61 -0.52
N VAL A 220 12.51 8.32 -0.40
CA VAL A 220 13.64 7.83 0.41
C VAL A 220 14.62 7.04 -0.45
N LYS A 221 15.91 7.40 -0.41
CA LYS A 221 16.97 6.64 -1.09
C LYS A 221 18.06 6.19 -0.12
N TYR A 222 18.64 5.02 -0.37
CA TYR A 222 19.78 4.50 0.37
C TYR A 222 21.05 4.68 -0.45
N THR A 223 21.92 5.59 0.00
CA THR A 223 23.20 5.91 -0.66
C THR A 223 24.24 6.24 0.40
N ASP A 224 25.54 6.13 0.10
CA ASP A 224 26.60 6.46 1.06
C ASP A 224 26.46 5.74 2.42
N ASN A 225 25.86 4.54 2.39
CA ASN A 225 25.55 3.71 3.55
C ASN A 225 24.60 4.35 4.58
N ALA A 226 23.72 5.24 4.12
CA ALA A 226 22.65 5.85 4.92
C ALA A 226 21.38 6.06 4.08
N PHE A 227 20.24 6.23 4.75
CA PHE A 227 19.03 6.70 4.09
C PHE A 227 19.07 8.22 3.97
N HIS A 228 18.47 8.75 2.90
CA HIS A 228 18.37 10.17 2.62
C HIS A 228 16.98 10.48 2.07
N PHE A 229 16.47 11.66 2.41
CA PHE A 229 15.30 12.22 1.75
C PHE A 229 15.67 12.74 0.35
N ILE A 230 14.77 12.52 -0.60
CA ILE A 230 14.83 13.07 -1.96
C ILE A 230 13.67 14.03 -2.13
N ASP A 231 13.95 15.27 -2.53
CA ASP A 231 12.89 16.23 -2.81
C ASP A 231 12.19 15.96 -4.16
N ALA A 232 11.10 16.70 -4.43
CA ALA A 232 10.34 16.58 -5.67
C ALA A 232 11.16 16.87 -6.96
N ASN A 233 12.35 17.46 -6.84
CA ASN A 233 13.26 17.69 -7.97
C ASN A 233 14.32 16.58 -8.11
N GLY A 234 14.23 15.51 -7.32
CA GLY A 234 15.20 14.43 -7.30
C GLY A 234 16.48 14.79 -6.53
N LYS A 235 16.50 15.90 -5.78
CA LYS A 235 17.70 16.33 -5.05
C LYS A 235 17.78 15.61 -3.71
N LYS A 236 18.93 14.98 -3.48
CA LYS A 236 19.27 14.33 -2.22
C LYS A 236 19.60 15.34 -1.11
N ASP A 237 19.00 15.17 0.06
CA ASP A 237 19.42 15.88 1.28
C ASP A 237 20.81 15.42 1.74
N ALA A 238 21.64 16.37 2.17
CA ALA A 238 22.96 16.07 2.70
C ALA A 238 22.89 15.34 4.07
N ALA A 239 21.86 15.61 4.86
CA ALA A 239 21.63 14.92 6.12
C ALA A 239 21.15 13.48 5.87
N SER A 240 21.64 12.55 6.70
CA SER A 240 21.06 11.22 6.76
C SER A 240 19.68 11.29 7.39
N LEU A 241 18.74 10.55 6.84
CA LEU A 241 17.39 10.37 7.35
C LEU A 241 17.36 9.18 8.33
N ASP A 242 16.90 9.42 9.56
CA ASP A 242 16.67 8.36 10.53
C ASP A 242 15.29 7.73 10.29
N LEU A 243 15.30 6.45 9.90
CA LEU A 243 14.08 5.69 9.65
C LEU A 243 13.73 4.85 10.89
N LYS A 244 12.50 4.97 11.36
CA LYS A 244 11.92 4.10 12.39
C LYS A 244 11.14 2.99 11.70
N VAL A 245 11.62 1.76 11.82
CA VAL A 245 10.94 0.57 11.30
C VAL A 245 10.18 -0.11 12.43
N GLU A 246 8.86 -0.19 12.30
CA GLU A 246 7.96 -0.74 13.30
C GLU A 246 7.21 -1.96 12.75
N PRO A 247 7.30 -3.14 13.39
CA PRO A 247 6.50 -4.29 12.99
C PRO A 247 5.03 -4.11 13.39
N GLN A 248 4.12 -4.43 12.46
CA GLN A 248 2.68 -4.49 12.71
C GLN A 248 2.15 -5.91 12.49
N GLY A 249 2.84 -6.88 13.11
CA GLY A 249 2.69 -8.31 12.84
C GLY A 249 3.85 -8.87 12.04
N ASP A 250 3.76 -10.15 11.67
CA ASP A 250 4.86 -10.87 11.04
C ASP A 250 5.13 -10.38 9.61
N ASP A 251 4.06 -10.09 8.88
CA ASP A 251 4.06 -9.78 7.45
C ASP A 251 3.82 -8.30 7.14
N VAL A 252 3.88 -7.40 8.13
CA VAL A 252 3.68 -5.97 7.94
C VAL A 252 4.77 -5.16 8.63
N ARG A 253 5.30 -4.16 7.92
CA ARG A 253 6.27 -3.19 8.45
C ARG A 253 5.82 -1.78 8.12
N MET A 254 5.86 -0.92 9.12
CA MET A 254 5.73 0.52 8.95
C MET A 254 7.10 1.15 9.00
N VAL A 255 7.44 1.92 7.97
CA VAL A 255 8.63 2.77 7.93
C VAL A 255 8.17 4.19 8.20
N ARG A 256 8.67 4.82 9.26
CA ARG A 256 8.34 6.21 9.64
C ARG A 256 9.58 7.08 9.67
N TYR A 257 9.45 8.34 9.32
CA TYR A 257 10.51 9.33 9.48
C TYR A 257 9.95 10.72 9.71
N GLN A 258 10.76 11.59 10.32
CA GLN A 258 10.44 13.00 10.46
C GLN A 258 11.28 13.81 9.48
N TYR A 259 10.61 14.63 8.67
CA TYR A 259 11.26 15.53 7.74
C TYR A 259 10.37 16.76 7.57
N GLY A 260 10.91 17.95 7.85
CA GLY A 260 10.23 19.25 7.64
C GLY A 260 9.00 19.57 8.53
N MET A 261 8.34 18.58 9.14
CA MET A 261 7.02 18.71 9.76
C MET A 261 6.89 17.94 11.09
N SER A 262 5.89 18.29 11.91
CA SER A 262 5.58 17.61 13.19
C SER A 262 4.97 16.23 13.03
N GLU A 263 4.24 15.98 11.95
CA GLU A 263 3.42 14.77 11.76
C GLU A 263 4.22 13.60 11.16
N GLY A 264 5.34 13.91 10.51
CA GLY A 264 6.20 12.91 9.88
C GLY A 264 5.62 12.37 8.57
N ASN A 265 6.31 11.39 7.99
CA ASN A 265 5.85 10.64 6.82
C ASN A 265 5.99 9.15 7.13
N SER A 266 5.22 8.32 6.44
CA SER A 266 5.33 6.89 6.62
C SER A 266 4.97 6.08 5.39
N TYR A 267 5.47 4.84 5.35
CA TYR A 267 5.20 3.89 4.29
C TYR A 267 4.90 2.52 4.89
N LYS A 268 3.87 1.86 4.38
CA LYS A 268 3.51 0.50 4.78
C LYS A 268 4.02 -0.50 3.75
N PHE A 269 4.73 -1.49 4.25
CA PHE A 269 5.18 -2.64 3.48
C PHE A 269 4.49 -3.92 3.96
N GLU A 270 4.04 -4.73 3.02
CA GLU A 270 3.42 -6.03 3.29
C GLU A 270 4.20 -7.16 2.62
N LYS A 271 4.31 -8.29 3.32
CA LYS A 271 4.94 -9.49 2.79
C LYS A 271 3.92 -10.31 2.01
N LYS A 272 4.17 -10.54 0.72
CA LYS A 272 3.34 -11.31 -0.21
C LYS A 272 4.20 -12.35 -0.92
N ALA A 273 3.77 -13.60 -0.91
CA ALA A 273 4.50 -14.73 -1.51
C ALA A 273 5.99 -14.80 -1.11
N GLY A 274 6.30 -14.44 0.14
CA GLY A 274 7.65 -14.47 0.68
C GLY A 274 8.54 -13.27 0.34
N CYS A 275 8.01 -12.22 -0.29
CA CYS A 275 8.74 -10.97 -0.53
C CYS A 275 7.96 -9.74 -0.02
N TRP A 276 8.66 -8.64 0.24
CA TRP A 276 8.06 -7.40 0.71
C TRP A 276 7.63 -6.51 -0.45
N TYR A 277 6.53 -5.79 -0.26
CA TYR A 277 6.00 -4.83 -1.23
C TYR A 277 5.54 -3.56 -0.57
N LEU A 278 5.83 -2.40 -1.18
CA LEU A 278 5.22 -1.13 -0.78
C LEU A 278 3.73 -1.15 -1.14
N THR A 279 2.85 -0.94 -0.16
CA THR A 279 1.40 -1.05 -0.35
C THR A 279 0.62 0.17 0.07
N GLU A 280 1.10 0.95 1.04
CA GLU A 280 0.43 2.18 1.48
C GLU A 280 1.42 3.30 1.74
N ASP A 281 0.96 4.52 1.49
CA ASP A 281 1.53 5.81 1.86
C ASP A 281 0.47 6.56 2.68
N PRO A 282 0.32 6.22 3.98
CA PRO A 282 -0.87 6.55 4.74
C PRO A 282 -0.88 7.99 5.28
N ASP A 283 0.21 8.74 5.13
CA ASP A 283 0.29 10.14 5.55
C ASP A 283 0.22 11.01 4.29
N PRO A 284 -0.62 12.06 4.25
CA PRO A 284 -0.71 12.90 3.08
C PRO A 284 0.62 13.60 2.81
N PRO A 285 1.00 13.78 1.52
CA PRO A 285 2.21 14.50 1.18
C PRO A 285 2.12 15.91 1.76
N SER A 286 3.16 16.31 2.49
CA SER A 286 3.26 17.65 3.04
C SER A 286 3.36 18.67 1.88
N PRO A 287 2.64 19.81 1.96
CA PRO A 287 2.73 20.87 0.95
C PRO A 287 4.12 21.52 0.86
#